data_AF-A0A813MVZ1-F1
#
_entry.id   AF-A0A813MVZ1-F1
#
_cell.length_a   1.000
_cell.length_b   1.000
_cell.length_c   1.000
_cell.angle_alpha   90.00
_cell.angle_beta   90.00
_cell.angle_gamma   90.00
#
_symmetry.space_group_name_H-M   'P 1'
#
loop_
_entity.id
_entity.type
_entity.pdbx_description
1 polymer ?
#
loop_
_entity_poly.entity_id
_entity_poly.type
_entity_poly.pdbx_seq_one_letter_code
_entity_poly.pdbx_strand_id
1 'polypeptide(L)'
;MEAKVDENPEETEEEIHNRIFVGDFENLPSIASKIVRIFTSSTFTDTAVERNLLMETVYPKLKEYCREQHGLEFQVVDMRWGVRDESTDDHKTTELCMQEIDNCQRLSLGPNFVVFLGQKYGYRPLPTRVLDSEFNMIIDILEDDDAKLMQLWYKLDTNSVPNVFVLQPVSSIYKNFTNKAQKQLMEEDQSAWWKTMGQLCTIIRKGAARLLEAKKFSNEDNHRYNWSVTEQEVVRGILNFKNNPDHTLAFIREIRNINVKLFTHSAKFIDINFAARKIDDEAQKMLSLLRDVKVPEKLIASSIIPYSIEWSDNEGINKEDHAAYLKEFCETFYSRIVELIERAISKRMKLCYNK
;
A
#
# COMPACT_ATOMS: atom_id res chain seq x y z
N MET A 1 -19.22 -24.81 -20.44
CA MET A 1 -18.32 -25.92 -20.05
C MET A 1 -17.60 -25.44 -18.82
N GLU A 2 -18.06 -25.88 -17.65
CA GLU A 2 -17.50 -25.54 -16.35
C GLU A 2 -16.09 -26.11 -16.24
N ALA A 3 -15.11 -25.27 -15.93
CA ALA A 3 -13.79 -25.72 -15.55
C ALA A 3 -13.90 -26.36 -14.17
N LYS A 4 -13.76 -27.69 -14.11
CA LYS A 4 -13.60 -28.43 -12.86
C LYS A 4 -12.40 -27.83 -12.12
N VAL A 5 -12.65 -27.40 -10.89
CA VAL A 5 -11.60 -27.20 -9.91
C VAL A 5 -11.00 -28.58 -9.66
N ASP A 6 -9.73 -28.76 -10.04
CA ASP A 6 -8.96 -29.94 -9.62
C ASP A 6 -8.80 -29.84 -8.10
N GLU A 7 -9.68 -30.53 -7.38
CA GLU A 7 -9.43 -30.96 -6.01
C GLU A 7 -8.33 -32.04 -6.09
N ASN A 8 -7.07 -31.61 -6.03
CA ASN A 8 -5.99 -32.56 -5.80
C ASN A 8 -6.21 -33.19 -4.41
N PRO A 9 -6.29 -34.53 -4.30
CA PRO A 9 -6.37 -35.20 -3.01
C PRO A 9 -5.15 -34.82 -2.17
N GLU A 10 -5.34 -34.59 -0.86
CA GLU A 10 -4.25 -34.35 0.08
C GLU A 10 -3.27 -35.55 0.04
N GLU A 11 -2.09 -35.36 -0.57
CA GLU A 11 -1.01 -36.35 -0.59
C GLU A 11 -0.56 -36.70 0.85
N THR A 12 -0.31 -37.97 1.10
CA THR A 12 0.17 -38.47 2.40
C THR A 12 1.66 -38.15 2.61
N GLU A 13 2.12 -38.05 3.86
CA GLU A 13 3.55 -37.76 4.17
C GLU A 13 4.52 -38.78 3.54
N GLU A 14 4.08 -40.03 3.40
CA GLU A 14 4.87 -41.10 2.79
C GLU A 14 5.05 -40.89 1.27
N GLU A 15 4.02 -40.40 0.59
CA GLU A 15 4.07 -40.04 -0.84
C GLU A 15 4.97 -38.83 -1.08
N ILE A 16 4.89 -37.80 -0.22
CA ILE A 16 5.77 -36.61 -0.29
C ILE A 16 7.23 -37.01 -0.06
N HIS A 17 7.50 -37.85 0.95
CA HIS A 17 8.86 -38.35 1.21
C HIS A 17 9.39 -39.18 0.03
N ASN A 18 8.58 -40.08 -0.53
CA ASN A 18 8.98 -40.88 -1.68
C ASN A 18 9.25 -40.00 -2.91
N ARG A 19 8.45 -38.96 -3.15
CA ARG A 19 8.68 -37.95 -4.20
C ARG A 19 10.02 -37.24 -4.03
N ILE A 20 10.31 -36.78 -2.81
CA ILE A 20 11.61 -36.18 -2.46
C ILE A 20 12.76 -37.17 -2.74
N PHE A 21 12.60 -38.44 -2.36
CA PHE A 21 13.63 -39.47 -2.58
C PHE A 21 13.85 -39.83 -4.05
N VAL A 22 12.84 -39.67 -4.92
CA VAL A 22 12.99 -39.83 -6.38
C VAL A 22 13.41 -38.53 -7.09
N GLY A 23 13.67 -37.45 -6.34
CA GLY A 23 14.17 -36.18 -6.86
C GLY A 23 13.09 -35.23 -7.39
N ASP A 24 11.83 -35.48 -7.06
CA ASP A 24 10.72 -34.56 -7.33
C ASP A 24 10.55 -33.58 -6.15
N PHE A 25 10.82 -32.30 -6.42
CA PHE A 25 10.73 -31.20 -5.45
C PHE A 25 9.57 -30.25 -5.75
N GLU A 26 8.64 -30.61 -6.65
CA GLU A 26 7.47 -29.78 -6.90
C GLU A 26 6.48 -29.86 -5.73
N ASN A 27 5.89 -28.72 -5.34
CA ASN A 27 4.86 -28.64 -4.29
C ASN A 27 5.27 -29.17 -2.89
N LEU A 28 6.53 -29.00 -2.50
CA LEU A 28 6.98 -29.33 -1.14
C LEU A 28 6.15 -28.57 -0.07
N PRO A 29 5.84 -29.22 1.07
CA PRO A 29 5.18 -28.54 2.18
C PRO A 29 6.04 -27.36 2.66
N SER A 30 5.40 -26.22 2.88
CA SER A 30 6.12 -25.00 3.26
C SER A 30 6.77 -25.17 4.64
N ILE A 31 8.04 -24.75 4.75
CA ILE A 31 8.74 -24.74 6.04
C ILE A 31 7.92 -23.86 6.99
N ALA A 32 7.60 -24.43 8.13
CA ALA A 32 6.92 -23.79 9.24
C ALA A 32 7.55 -22.43 9.58
N SER A 33 6.92 -21.33 9.14
CA SER A 33 7.34 -19.99 9.57
C SER A 33 7.16 -19.86 11.08
N LYS A 34 8.13 -19.22 11.73
CA LYS A 34 8.10 -18.86 13.15
C LYS A 34 7.92 -17.35 13.34
N ILE A 35 7.43 -16.66 12.33
CA ILE A 35 7.34 -15.20 12.30
C ILE A 35 5.89 -14.79 12.01
N VAL A 36 5.38 -13.86 12.81
CA VAL A 36 4.19 -13.06 12.51
C VAL A 36 4.68 -11.71 12.00
N ARG A 37 4.55 -11.45 10.71
CA ARG A 37 5.02 -10.23 10.05
C ARG A 37 3.85 -9.50 9.38
N ILE A 38 3.55 -8.30 9.87
CA ILE A 38 2.38 -7.54 9.44
C ILE A 38 2.82 -6.29 8.69
N PHE A 39 2.33 -6.09 7.48
CA PHE A 39 2.43 -4.81 6.78
C PHE A 39 1.28 -3.89 7.20
N THR A 40 1.58 -2.68 7.67
CA THR A 40 0.56 -1.67 8.03
C THR A 40 0.47 -0.59 6.96
N SER A 41 -0.63 -0.59 6.21
CA SER A 41 -0.94 0.39 5.16
C SER A 41 -1.80 1.53 5.69
N SER A 42 -1.43 2.78 5.38
CA SER A 42 -2.24 3.97 5.66
C SER A 42 -1.70 5.21 4.95
N THR A 43 -2.50 6.27 4.90
CA THR A 43 -1.98 7.60 4.52
C THR A 43 -1.15 8.18 5.67
N PHE A 44 -0.13 8.99 5.32
CA PHE A 44 0.90 9.42 6.28
C PHE A 44 0.34 10.27 7.43
N THR A 45 -0.56 11.20 7.12
CA THR A 45 -1.00 12.25 8.05
C THR A 45 -2.29 11.93 8.79
N ASP A 46 -3.20 11.18 8.16
CA ASP A 46 -4.56 10.95 8.66
C ASP A 46 -4.56 10.07 9.91
N THR A 47 -3.68 9.07 9.97
CA THR A 47 -3.66 8.04 11.03
C THR A 47 -2.44 8.15 11.96
N ALA A 48 -1.79 9.31 11.98
CA ALA A 48 -0.54 9.49 12.71
C ALA A 48 -0.71 9.25 14.22
N VAL A 49 -1.84 9.68 14.80
CA VAL A 49 -2.12 9.53 16.24
C VAL A 49 -2.28 8.06 16.59
N GLU A 50 -3.08 7.32 15.82
CA GLU A 50 -3.31 5.89 15.97
C GLU A 50 -2.00 5.10 15.83
N ARG A 51 -1.23 5.34 14.77
CA ARG A 51 0.02 4.61 14.51
C ARG A 51 1.06 4.82 15.60
N ASN A 52 1.22 6.05 16.07
CA ASN A 52 2.14 6.36 17.17
C ASN A 52 1.73 5.60 18.44
N LEU A 53 0.44 5.55 18.75
CA LEU A 53 -0.06 4.84 19.92
C LEU A 53 0.13 3.31 19.82
N LEU A 54 -0.08 2.73 18.63
CA LEU A 54 0.21 1.31 18.39
C LEU A 54 1.69 0.99 18.63
N MET A 55 2.58 1.84 18.15
CA MET A 55 4.03 1.70 18.35
C MET A 55 4.41 1.80 19.82
N GLU A 56 3.87 2.79 20.53
CA GLU A 56 4.15 3.04 21.94
C GLU A 56 3.62 1.93 22.86
N THR A 57 2.45 1.35 22.54
CA THR A 57 1.69 0.56 23.53
C THR A 57 1.29 -0.85 23.10
N VAL A 58 1.03 -1.09 21.80
CA VAL A 58 0.41 -2.34 21.33
C VAL A 58 1.46 -3.30 20.75
N TYR A 59 2.34 -2.82 19.88
CA TYR A 59 3.37 -3.66 19.27
C TYR A 59 4.31 -4.31 20.29
N PRO A 60 4.74 -3.64 21.38
CA PRO A 60 5.53 -4.29 22.43
C PRO A 60 4.78 -5.46 23.09
N LYS A 61 3.49 -5.29 23.38
CA LYS A 61 2.64 -6.34 23.98
C LYS A 61 2.44 -7.52 23.04
N LEU A 62 2.19 -7.27 21.76
CA LEU A 62 2.08 -8.33 20.75
C LEU A 62 3.38 -9.11 20.60
N LYS A 63 4.53 -8.42 20.67
CA LYS A 63 5.85 -9.06 20.63
C LYS A 63 6.10 -9.94 21.85
N GLU A 64 5.73 -9.48 23.04
CA GLU A 64 5.79 -10.27 24.28
C GLU A 64 4.89 -11.50 24.20
N TYR A 65 3.62 -11.31 23.82
CA TYR A 65 2.64 -12.38 23.65
C TYR A 65 3.10 -13.46 22.67
N CYS A 66 3.51 -13.08 21.46
CA CYS A 66 3.97 -14.01 20.43
C CYS A 66 5.19 -14.83 20.91
N ARG A 67 6.13 -14.17 21.57
CA ARG A 67 7.36 -14.80 22.08
C ARG A 67 7.06 -15.77 23.22
N GLU A 68 6.26 -15.35 24.20
CA GLU A 68 6.07 -16.10 25.45
C GLU A 68 5.06 -17.22 25.33
N GLN A 69 3.98 -17.02 24.58
CA GLN A 69 2.93 -18.03 24.44
C GLN A 69 3.26 -19.05 23.35
N HIS A 70 3.93 -18.62 22.28
CA HIS A 70 4.06 -19.42 21.05
C HIS A 70 5.48 -19.55 20.51
N GLY A 71 6.47 -18.88 21.11
CA GLY A 71 7.84 -18.89 20.59
C GLY A 71 7.97 -18.27 19.19
N LEU A 72 7.08 -17.35 18.84
CA LEU A 72 7.04 -16.67 17.55
C LEU A 72 7.71 -15.30 17.62
N GLU A 73 8.36 -14.90 16.53
CA GLU A 73 8.85 -13.54 16.36
C GLU A 73 7.73 -12.65 15.79
N PHE A 74 7.51 -11.47 16.40
CA PHE A 74 6.56 -10.48 15.89
C PHE A 74 7.29 -9.29 15.25
N GLN A 75 6.92 -8.98 14.01
CA GLN A 75 7.48 -7.89 13.22
C GLN A 75 6.36 -7.06 12.58
N VAL A 76 6.51 -5.74 12.62
CA VAL A 76 5.62 -4.81 11.91
C VAL A 76 6.43 -4.07 10.86
N VAL A 77 5.92 -4.03 9.65
CA VAL A 77 6.47 -3.25 8.54
C VAL A 77 5.60 -2.01 8.35
N ASP A 78 6.12 -0.86 8.79
CA ASP A 78 5.57 0.47 8.51
C ASP A 78 6.60 1.27 7.72
N MET A 79 6.42 1.33 6.40
CA MET A 79 7.32 2.04 5.47
C MET A 79 7.28 3.57 5.61
N ARG A 80 6.44 4.11 6.49
CA ARG A 80 6.42 5.55 6.80
C ARG A 80 7.57 5.95 7.73
N TRP A 81 8.23 5.00 8.37
CA TRP A 81 9.41 5.24 9.20
C TRP A 81 10.66 4.83 8.43
N GLY A 82 11.58 5.78 8.21
CA GLY A 82 12.89 5.49 7.62
C GLY A 82 13.00 5.60 6.10
N VAL A 83 12.10 6.32 5.43
CA VAL A 83 12.33 6.72 4.02
C VAL A 83 13.55 7.63 3.97
N ARG A 84 14.63 7.17 3.34
CA ARG A 84 15.86 7.94 3.18
C ARG A 84 15.84 8.77 1.90
N ASP A 85 16.63 9.85 1.85
CA ASP A 85 16.74 10.74 0.69
C ASP A 85 17.07 9.96 -0.59
N GLU A 86 17.87 8.89 -0.49
CA GLU A 86 18.27 8.06 -1.64
C GLU A 86 17.09 7.29 -2.25
N SER A 87 16.06 6.97 -1.45
CA SER A 87 14.84 6.33 -1.97
C SER A 87 13.98 7.29 -2.80
N THR A 88 14.14 8.60 -2.58
CA THR A 88 13.47 9.64 -3.36
C THR A 88 14.15 9.83 -4.72
N ASP A 89 15.49 9.79 -4.75
CA ASP A 89 16.28 9.89 -5.98
C ASP A 89 15.96 8.76 -6.97
N ASP A 90 15.91 7.52 -6.48
CA ASP A 90 15.66 6.33 -7.32
C ASP A 90 14.16 6.00 -7.51
N HIS A 91 13.26 6.77 -6.91
CA HIS A 91 11.80 6.53 -6.94
C HIS A 91 11.33 5.16 -6.40
N LYS A 92 12.15 4.47 -5.60
CA LYS A 92 11.92 3.07 -5.19
C LYS A 92 10.89 2.89 -4.08
N THR A 93 10.42 3.95 -3.43
CA THR A 93 9.57 3.84 -2.22
C THR A 93 8.34 2.96 -2.43
N THR A 94 7.60 3.14 -3.53
CA THR A 94 6.39 2.35 -3.79
C THR A 94 6.71 0.90 -4.14
N GLU A 95 7.78 0.64 -4.89
CA GLU A 95 8.22 -0.72 -5.21
C GLU A 95 8.61 -1.49 -3.94
N LEU A 96 9.36 -0.83 -3.04
CA LEU A 96 9.72 -1.41 -1.75
C LEU A 96 8.48 -1.72 -0.90
N CYS A 97 7.45 -0.87 -0.90
CA CYS A 97 6.19 -1.20 -0.23
C CYS A 97 5.56 -2.49 -0.79
N MET A 98 5.51 -2.64 -2.12
CA MET A 98 4.92 -3.83 -2.75
C MET A 98 5.71 -5.11 -2.42
N GLN A 99 7.05 -5.03 -2.47
CA GLN A 99 7.92 -6.15 -2.10
C GLN A 99 7.76 -6.56 -0.63
N GLU A 100 7.60 -5.58 0.26
CA GLU A 100 7.37 -5.85 1.68
C GLU A 100 6.00 -6.48 1.95
N ILE A 101 4.96 -6.08 1.22
CA ILE A 101 3.64 -6.75 1.28
C ILE A 101 3.78 -8.22 0.85
N ASP A 102 4.47 -8.49 -0.27
CA ASP A 102 4.71 -9.86 -0.75
C ASP A 102 5.48 -10.69 0.27
N ASN A 103 6.49 -10.09 0.92
CA ASN A 103 7.25 -10.74 1.99
C ASN A 103 6.38 -11.06 3.21
N CYS A 104 5.50 -10.13 3.63
CA CYS A 104 4.57 -10.39 4.73
C CYS A 104 3.60 -11.51 4.38
N GLN A 105 3.05 -11.52 3.16
CA GLN A 105 2.15 -12.57 2.68
C GLN A 105 2.81 -13.94 2.62
N ARG A 106 4.09 -14.00 2.24
CA ARG A 106 4.87 -15.24 2.13
C ARG A 106 5.36 -15.77 3.48
N LEU A 107 5.78 -14.88 4.38
CA LEU A 107 6.48 -15.25 5.60
C LEU A 107 5.59 -15.29 6.83
N SER A 108 4.50 -14.53 6.88
CA SER A 108 3.73 -14.38 8.13
C SER A 108 2.87 -15.60 8.45
N LEU A 109 2.94 -16.05 9.70
CA LEU A 109 1.95 -16.95 10.28
C LEU A 109 0.74 -16.14 10.77
N GLY A 110 -0.40 -16.31 10.10
CA GLY A 110 -1.62 -15.57 10.42
C GLY A 110 -1.62 -14.17 9.82
N PRO A 111 -1.86 -13.09 10.58
CA PRO A 111 -2.06 -11.76 10.00
C PRO A 111 -0.85 -11.31 9.19
N ASN A 112 -1.07 -10.81 7.98
CA ASN A 112 -0.01 -10.34 7.08
C ASN A 112 -0.21 -8.90 6.60
N PHE A 113 -1.43 -8.38 6.62
CA PHE A 113 -1.74 -7.05 6.11
C PHE A 113 -2.85 -6.39 6.92
N VAL A 114 -2.60 -5.17 7.38
CA VAL A 114 -3.61 -4.34 8.04
C VAL A 114 -3.65 -2.99 7.35
N VAL A 115 -4.83 -2.53 6.98
CA VAL A 115 -5.03 -1.19 6.40
C VAL A 115 -5.83 -0.29 7.33
N PHE A 116 -5.41 0.96 7.45
CA PHE A 116 -6.19 2.03 8.07
C PHE A 116 -6.67 3.00 6.98
N LEU A 117 -7.98 3.02 6.73
CA LEU A 117 -8.62 3.87 5.72
C LEU A 117 -9.45 4.96 6.41
N GLY A 118 -9.05 6.21 6.26
CA GLY A 118 -9.81 7.36 6.73
C GLY A 118 -10.59 8.07 5.61
N GLN A 119 -10.45 9.39 5.54
CA GLN A 119 -11.08 10.26 4.52
C GLN A 119 -10.05 10.88 3.56
N LYS A 120 -8.78 10.47 3.67
CA LYS A 120 -7.72 10.87 2.74
C LYS A 120 -7.37 9.72 1.80
N TYR A 121 -7.48 9.96 0.50
CA TYR A 121 -7.02 9.07 -0.56
C TYR A 121 -5.50 9.06 -0.66
N GLY A 122 -4.87 10.24 -0.49
CA GLY A 122 -3.44 10.38 -0.32
C GLY A 122 -2.64 10.58 -1.61
N TYR A 123 -1.32 10.43 -1.49
CA TYR A 123 -0.37 10.75 -2.54
C TYR A 123 -0.49 9.79 -3.73
N ARG A 124 -0.68 10.38 -4.92
CA ARG A 124 -0.73 9.70 -6.23
C ARG A 124 0.63 9.86 -6.93
N PRO A 125 1.53 8.87 -6.86
CA PRO A 125 2.89 8.99 -7.38
C PRO A 125 2.91 9.01 -8.92
N LEU A 126 4.01 9.52 -9.47
CA LEU A 126 4.37 9.30 -10.87
C LEU A 126 4.74 7.81 -11.05
N PRO A 127 4.19 7.09 -12.05
CA PRO A 127 4.56 5.69 -12.28
C PRO A 127 6.05 5.56 -12.59
N THR A 128 6.75 4.71 -11.87
CA THR A 128 8.19 4.47 -12.13
C THR A 128 8.44 3.59 -13.34
N ARG A 129 7.44 2.77 -13.70
CA ARG A 129 7.48 1.82 -14.80
C ARG A 129 6.18 1.92 -15.58
N VAL A 130 6.28 2.05 -16.89
CA VAL A 130 5.15 2.13 -17.83
C VAL A 130 5.38 1.11 -18.93
N LEU A 131 4.37 0.33 -19.31
CA LEU A 131 4.50 -0.63 -20.40
C LEU A 131 4.93 0.08 -21.69
N ASP A 132 5.82 -0.52 -22.47
CA ASP A 132 6.29 0.04 -23.75
C ASP A 132 5.12 0.40 -24.69
N SER A 133 4.13 -0.49 -24.79
CA SER A 133 2.91 -0.24 -25.55
C SER A 133 2.11 0.97 -25.04
N GLU A 134 1.93 1.10 -23.72
CA GLU A 134 1.18 2.20 -23.12
C GLU A 134 1.94 3.53 -23.23
N PHE A 135 3.26 3.51 -23.01
CA PHE A 135 4.10 4.70 -23.07
C PHE A 135 4.09 5.31 -24.46
N ASN A 136 4.29 4.50 -25.51
CA ASN A 136 4.25 5.01 -26.88
C ASN A 136 2.85 5.57 -27.25
N MET A 137 1.77 4.90 -26.82
CA MET A 137 0.41 5.43 -27.02
C MET A 137 0.21 6.79 -26.32
N ILE A 138 0.78 6.97 -25.13
CA ILE A 138 0.75 8.25 -24.40
C ILE A 138 1.56 9.30 -25.16
N ILE A 139 2.78 8.98 -25.60
CA ILE A 139 3.61 9.91 -26.39
C ILE A 139 2.89 10.39 -27.65
N ASP A 140 2.25 9.49 -28.39
CA ASP A 140 1.58 9.79 -29.66
C ASP A 140 0.39 10.76 -29.53
N ILE A 141 -0.22 10.88 -28.34
CA ILE A 141 -1.38 11.75 -28.09
C ILE A 141 -1.03 13.07 -27.39
N LEU A 142 0.23 13.21 -26.99
CA LEU A 142 0.74 14.40 -26.31
C LEU A 142 1.19 15.46 -27.32
N GLU A 143 1.31 16.69 -26.83
CA GLU A 143 1.94 17.78 -27.57
C GLU A 143 3.46 17.59 -27.58
N ASP A 144 4.16 18.11 -28.60
CA ASP A 144 5.59 17.85 -28.82
C ASP A 144 6.47 18.11 -27.60
N ASP A 145 6.21 19.20 -26.85
CA ASP A 145 7.02 19.55 -25.69
C ASP A 145 6.73 18.65 -24.47
N ASP A 146 5.47 18.25 -24.28
CA ASP A 146 5.06 17.27 -23.25
C ASP A 146 5.72 15.91 -23.54
N ALA A 147 5.70 15.48 -24.81
CA ALA A 147 6.31 14.23 -25.28
C ALA A 147 7.83 14.23 -25.08
N LYS A 148 8.53 15.32 -25.45
CA LYS A 148 9.98 15.46 -25.25
C LYS A 148 10.35 15.36 -23.76
N LEU A 149 9.57 15.97 -22.87
CA LEU A 149 9.83 15.90 -21.44
C LEU A 149 9.68 14.46 -20.91
N MET A 150 8.64 13.74 -21.33
CA MET A 150 8.46 12.33 -20.97
C MET A 150 9.61 11.46 -21.51
N GLN A 151 10.02 11.62 -22.76
CA GLN A 151 11.14 10.87 -23.37
C GLN A 151 12.51 11.24 -22.77
N LEU A 152 12.66 12.45 -22.25
CA LEU A 152 13.84 12.86 -21.52
C LEU A 152 13.96 12.06 -20.22
N TRP A 153 12.86 11.87 -19.50
CA TRP A 153 12.83 11.27 -18.15
C TRP A 153 12.67 9.75 -18.12
N TYR A 154 12.01 9.16 -19.11
CA TYR A 154 11.82 7.71 -19.19
C TYR A 154 12.75 7.06 -20.20
N LYS A 155 13.31 5.90 -19.85
CA LYS A 155 14.18 5.10 -20.74
C LYS A 155 13.64 3.70 -20.90
N LEU A 156 13.70 3.19 -22.13
CA LEU A 156 13.29 1.83 -22.46
C LEU A 156 14.23 0.81 -21.79
N ASP A 157 13.66 -0.07 -20.99
CA ASP A 157 14.30 -1.27 -20.46
C ASP A 157 13.74 -2.50 -21.20
N THR A 158 14.59 -3.11 -22.02
CA THR A 158 14.30 -4.33 -22.80
C THR A 158 14.66 -5.61 -22.04
N ASN A 159 15.23 -5.51 -20.84
CA ASN A 159 15.49 -6.68 -20.00
C ASN A 159 14.23 -7.16 -19.26
N SER A 160 13.19 -6.33 -19.25
CA SER A 160 11.89 -6.65 -18.68
C SER A 160 11.00 -7.32 -19.73
N VAL A 161 10.25 -8.34 -19.34
CA VAL A 161 9.28 -9.02 -20.21
C VAL A 161 7.88 -8.92 -19.60
N PRO A 162 6.94 -8.15 -20.20
CA PRO A 162 7.11 -7.31 -21.40
C PRO A 162 8.02 -6.09 -21.16
N ASN A 163 8.50 -5.49 -22.26
CA ASN A 163 9.33 -4.28 -22.22
C ASN A 163 8.63 -3.14 -21.48
N VAL A 164 9.41 -2.32 -20.76
CA VAL A 164 8.88 -1.16 -20.05
C VAL A 164 9.77 0.06 -20.23
N PHE A 165 9.16 1.24 -20.14
CA PHE A 165 9.88 2.48 -19.89
C PHE A 165 10.02 2.70 -18.40
N VAL A 166 11.24 3.00 -17.94
CA VAL A 166 11.59 3.24 -16.54
C VAL A 166 11.95 4.70 -16.33
N LEU A 167 11.38 5.31 -15.30
CA LEU A 167 11.72 6.66 -14.86
C LEU A 167 13.16 6.68 -14.34
N GLN A 168 13.98 7.58 -14.89
CA GLN A 168 15.38 7.70 -14.48
C GLN A 168 15.52 8.32 -13.09
N PRO A 169 16.60 8.02 -12.35
CA PRO A 169 16.90 8.69 -11.10
C PRO A 169 16.99 10.21 -11.26
N VAL A 170 16.61 10.98 -10.25
CA VAL A 170 16.63 12.45 -10.29
C VAL A 170 18.03 12.98 -10.61
N SER A 171 19.05 12.39 -9.98
CA SER A 171 20.47 12.70 -10.14
C SER A 171 21.04 12.40 -11.53
N SER A 172 20.30 11.67 -12.38
CA SER A 172 20.66 11.46 -13.79
C SER A 172 20.62 12.77 -14.58
N ILE A 173 19.75 13.71 -14.19
CA ILE A 173 19.57 15.02 -14.83
C ILE A 173 19.98 16.14 -13.86
N TYR A 174 19.48 16.15 -12.64
CA TYR A 174 19.78 17.15 -11.62
C TYR A 174 20.94 16.69 -10.73
N LYS A 175 22.17 16.96 -11.18
CA LYS A 175 23.41 16.36 -10.63
C LYS A 175 23.66 16.64 -9.15
N ASN A 176 23.13 17.75 -8.62
CA ASN A 176 23.34 18.15 -7.24
C ASN A 176 22.19 17.73 -6.30
N PHE A 177 21.20 16.99 -6.78
CA PHE A 177 20.00 16.60 -6.00
C PHE A 177 20.31 15.96 -4.63
N THR A 178 21.39 15.19 -4.54
CA THR A 178 21.87 14.55 -3.30
C THR A 178 23.18 15.13 -2.76
N ASN A 179 23.68 16.24 -3.32
CA ASN A 179 24.98 16.81 -3.01
C ASN A 179 24.97 17.62 -1.70
N LYS A 180 25.10 16.90 -0.57
CA LYS A 180 25.13 17.48 0.79
C LYS A 180 26.29 18.47 1.02
N ALA A 181 27.35 18.41 0.21
CA ALA A 181 28.49 19.33 0.32
C ALA A 181 28.18 20.72 -0.27
N GLN A 182 27.27 20.81 -1.23
CA GLN A 182 26.88 22.06 -1.89
C GLN A 182 25.38 22.33 -1.70
N LYS A 183 25.02 22.70 -0.46
CA LYS A 183 23.64 22.84 -0.02
C LYS A 183 22.78 23.74 -0.92
N GLN A 184 23.31 24.87 -1.39
CA GLN A 184 22.55 25.78 -2.26
C GLN A 184 22.17 25.14 -3.60
N LEU A 185 23.14 24.51 -4.28
CA LEU A 185 22.90 23.84 -5.56
C LEU A 185 21.96 22.63 -5.38
N MET A 186 22.06 21.94 -4.24
CA MET A 186 21.14 20.87 -3.88
C MET A 186 19.71 21.37 -3.73
N GLU A 187 19.48 22.49 -3.02
CA GLU A 187 18.14 23.08 -2.85
C GLU A 187 17.55 23.56 -4.18
N GLU A 188 18.38 24.15 -5.06
CA GLU A 188 17.99 24.56 -6.41
C GLU A 188 17.54 23.35 -7.26
N ASP A 189 18.35 22.29 -7.30
CA ASP A 189 18.03 21.05 -8.04
C ASP A 189 16.81 20.32 -7.45
N GLN A 190 16.66 20.30 -6.13
CA GLN A 190 15.48 19.73 -5.46
C GLN A 190 14.21 20.49 -5.84
N SER A 191 14.25 21.83 -5.80
CA SER A 191 13.13 22.66 -6.21
C SER A 191 12.77 22.46 -7.69
N ALA A 192 13.77 22.40 -8.56
CA ALA A 192 13.60 22.13 -9.98
C ALA A 192 12.97 20.75 -10.22
N TRP A 193 13.43 19.72 -9.51
CA TRP A 193 12.85 18.38 -9.57
C TRP A 193 11.37 18.37 -9.17
N TRP A 194 10.99 18.96 -8.04
CA TRP A 194 9.58 18.95 -7.60
C TRP A 194 8.65 19.62 -8.61
N LYS A 195 9.11 20.69 -9.26
CA LYS A 195 8.38 21.32 -10.36
C LYS A 195 8.23 20.38 -11.55
N THR A 196 9.33 19.77 -11.99
CA THR A 196 9.34 18.81 -13.11
C THR A 196 8.48 17.58 -12.83
N MET A 197 8.53 17.03 -11.61
CA MET A 197 7.71 15.91 -11.18
C MET A 197 6.21 16.25 -11.24
N GLY A 198 5.82 17.45 -10.79
CA GLY A 198 4.44 17.94 -10.91
C GLY A 198 3.98 18.04 -12.37
N GLN A 199 4.85 18.48 -13.27
CA GLN A 199 4.58 18.53 -14.72
C GLN A 199 4.42 17.11 -15.29
N LEU A 200 5.36 16.20 -15.02
CA LEU A 200 5.30 14.80 -15.48
C LEU A 200 4.02 14.10 -15.01
N CYS A 201 3.63 14.27 -13.75
CA CYS A 201 2.36 13.75 -13.21
C CYS A 201 1.15 14.28 -13.97
N THR A 202 1.16 15.58 -14.33
CA THR A 202 0.07 16.20 -15.09
C THR A 202 0.02 15.66 -16.52
N ILE A 203 1.18 15.56 -17.17
CA ILE A 203 1.32 15.08 -18.54
C ILE A 203 0.84 13.64 -18.67
N ILE A 204 1.31 12.74 -17.80
CA ILE A 204 0.96 11.32 -17.92
C ILE A 204 -0.54 11.08 -17.67
N ARG A 205 -1.15 11.79 -16.71
CA ARG A 205 -2.59 11.71 -16.43
C ARG A 205 -3.43 12.30 -17.57
N LYS A 206 -2.99 13.44 -18.12
CA LYS A 206 -3.59 14.04 -19.32
C LYS A 206 -3.54 13.07 -20.50
N GLY A 207 -2.41 12.41 -20.73
CA GLY A 207 -2.24 11.39 -21.75
C GLY A 207 -3.19 10.20 -21.56
N ALA A 208 -3.23 9.63 -20.35
CA ALA A 208 -4.14 8.53 -20.02
C ALA A 208 -5.62 8.89 -20.20
N ALA A 209 -6.03 10.10 -19.78
CA ALA A 209 -7.40 10.58 -19.94
C ALA A 209 -7.78 10.76 -21.42
N ARG A 210 -6.88 11.33 -22.25
CA ARG A 210 -7.11 11.44 -23.70
C ARG A 210 -7.20 10.06 -24.38
N LEU A 211 -6.42 9.08 -23.91
CA LEU A 211 -6.51 7.70 -24.42
C LEU A 211 -7.82 7.02 -24.03
N LEU A 212 -8.37 7.31 -22.85
CA LEU A 212 -9.70 6.86 -22.45
C LEU A 212 -10.78 7.47 -23.35
N GLU A 213 -10.72 8.77 -23.62
CA GLU A 213 -11.64 9.45 -24.55
C GLU A 213 -11.55 8.87 -25.97
N ALA A 214 -10.33 8.53 -26.41
CA ALA A 214 -10.08 7.86 -27.68
C ALA A 214 -10.41 6.35 -27.69
N LYS A 215 -10.93 5.80 -26.58
CA LYS A 215 -11.26 4.37 -26.39
C LYS A 215 -10.08 3.42 -26.60
N LYS A 216 -8.85 3.91 -26.44
CA LYS A 216 -7.63 3.10 -26.43
C LYS A 216 -7.31 2.54 -25.05
N PHE A 217 -7.74 3.23 -24.00
CA PHE A 217 -7.71 2.77 -22.62
C PHE A 217 -9.11 2.41 -22.12
N SER A 218 -9.18 1.39 -21.27
CA SER A 218 -10.34 1.15 -20.42
C SER A 218 -10.37 2.11 -19.22
N ASN A 219 -11.48 2.14 -18.49
CA ASN A 219 -11.56 2.89 -17.24
C ASN A 219 -10.51 2.42 -16.22
N GLU A 220 -10.23 1.12 -16.17
CA GLU A 220 -9.21 0.56 -15.28
C GLU A 220 -7.80 0.99 -15.68
N ASP A 221 -7.50 1.00 -16.99
CA ASP A 221 -6.20 1.46 -17.50
C ASP A 221 -5.95 2.92 -17.12
N ASN A 222 -6.92 3.81 -17.34
CA ASN A 222 -6.82 5.20 -16.93
C ASN A 222 -6.73 5.38 -15.40
N HIS A 223 -7.49 4.57 -14.64
CA HIS A 223 -7.48 4.63 -13.17
C HIS A 223 -6.12 4.26 -12.58
N ARG A 224 -5.35 3.33 -13.19
CA ARG A 224 -4.00 2.97 -12.73
C ARG A 224 -3.04 4.16 -12.66
N TYR A 225 -3.15 5.12 -13.59
CA TYR A 225 -2.34 6.35 -13.60
C TYR A 225 -2.75 7.37 -12.53
N ASN A 226 -3.84 7.10 -11.82
CA ASN A 226 -4.41 7.92 -10.76
C ASN A 226 -4.36 7.27 -9.38
N TRP A 227 -3.85 6.04 -9.26
CA TRP A 227 -3.75 5.34 -8.00
C TRP A 227 -2.91 6.09 -6.96
N SER A 228 -3.44 6.19 -5.74
CA SER A 228 -2.62 6.53 -4.59
C SER A 228 -1.73 5.35 -4.19
N VAL A 229 -0.64 5.64 -3.45
CA VAL A 229 0.20 4.57 -2.86
C VAL A 229 -0.66 3.63 -2.01
N THR A 230 -1.59 4.17 -1.22
CA THR A 230 -2.49 3.36 -0.40
C THR A 230 -3.40 2.47 -1.25
N GLU A 231 -3.93 2.94 -2.39
CA GLU A 231 -4.70 2.08 -3.29
C GLU A 231 -3.84 0.93 -3.83
N GLN A 232 -2.59 1.19 -4.23
CA GLN A 232 -1.68 0.13 -4.68
C GLN A 232 -1.43 -0.90 -3.58
N GLU A 233 -1.20 -0.45 -2.35
CA GLU A 233 -1.02 -1.32 -1.18
C GLU A 233 -2.27 -2.17 -0.91
N VAL A 234 -3.48 -1.59 -0.98
CA VAL A 234 -4.75 -2.32 -0.79
C VAL A 234 -5.03 -3.30 -1.94
N VAL A 235 -4.75 -2.91 -3.18
CA VAL A 235 -4.88 -3.80 -4.34
C VAL A 235 -3.97 -5.02 -4.16
N ARG A 236 -2.72 -4.82 -3.76
CA ARG A 236 -1.75 -5.91 -3.55
C ARG A 236 -2.06 -6.75 -2.29
N GLY A 237 -2.38 -6.07 -1.19
CA GLY A 237 -2.56 -6.66 0.14
C GLY A 237 -3.89 -7.36 0.34
N ILE A 238 -4.96 -6.86 -0.29
CA ILE A 238 -6.34 -7.34 -0.10
C ILE A 238 -6.94 -7.80 -1.43
N LEU A 239 -7.06 -6.94 -2.44
CA LEU A 239 -7.90 -7.25 -3.61
C LEU A 239 -7.35 -8.43 -4.44
N ASN A 240 -6.03 -8.46 -4.64
CA ASN A 240 -5.32 -9.50 -5.39
C ASN A 240 -4.88 -10.69 -4.52
N PHE A 241 -4.93 -10.57 -3.20
CA PHE A 241 -4.57 -11.67 -2.30
C PHE A 241 -5.70 -12.70 -2.26
N LYS A 242 -5.35 -13.99 -2.43
CA LYS A 242 -6.34 -15.08 -2.53
C LYS A 242 -6.90 -15.49 -1.17
N ASN A 243 -6.10 -15.41 -0.09
CA ASN A 243 -6.43 -15.93 1.24
C ASN A 243 -6.74 -14.81 2.25
N ASN A 244 -7.70 -13.95 1.97
CA ASN A 244 -7.96 -12.77 2.83
C ASN A 244 -8.56 -13.01 4.22
N PRO A 245 -9.54 -13.91 4.43
CA PRO A 245 -10.38 -13.86 5.65
C PRO A 245 -9.62 -14.03 6.97
N ASP A 246 -8.52 -14.78 6.96
CA ASP A 246 -7.75 -15.10 8.17
C ASP A 246 -6.45 -14.29 8.31
N HIS A 247 -6.17 -13.41 7.37
CA HIS A 247 -4.85 -12.78 7.25
C HIS A 247 -4.90 -11.25 7.21
N THR A 248 -6.07 -10.68 6.96
CA THR A 248 -6.21 -9.25 6.66
C THR A 248 -7.23 -8.57 7.57
N LEU A 249 -6.95 -7.33 7.96
CA LEU A 249 -7.88 -6.45 8.69
C LEU A 249 -7.95 -5.07 8.03
N ALA A 250 -9.13 -4.47 8.03
CA ALA A 250 -9.37 -3.11 7.58
C ALA A 250 -10.00 -2.29 8.71
N PHE A 251 -9.30 -1.29 9.20
CA PHE A 251 -9.80 -0.29 10.13
C PHE A 251 -10.28 0.91 9.32
N ILE A 252 -11.58 1.21 9.38
CA ILE A 252 -12.20 2.27 8.58
C ILE A 252 -12.65 3.38 9.52
N ARG A 253 -12.15 4.61 9.33
CA ARG A 253 -12.50 5.76 10.15
C ARG A 253 -13.22 6.83 9.36
N GLU A 254 -14.34 7.30 9.90
CA GLU A 254 -15.04 8.49 9.44
C GLU A 254 -14.96 9.59 10.51
N ILE A 255 -14.52 10.78 10.11
CA ILE A 255 -14.59 12.01 10.89
C ILE A 255 -15.79 12.82 10.41
N ARG A 256 -16.67 13.13 11.36
CA ARG A 256 -17.82 14.01 11.16
C ARG A 256 -17.41 15.45 11.35
N ASN A 257 -18.10 16.36 10.64
CA ASN A 257 -17.97 17.80 10.82
C ASN A 257 -16.55 18.35 10.63
N ILE A 258 -15.77 17.77 9.70
CA ILE A 258 -14.43 18.28 9.36
C ILE A 258 -14.50 19.77 9.02
N ASN A 259 -13.79 20.59 9.78
CA ASN A 259 -13.71 22.02 9.52
C ASN A 259 -12.74 22.30 8.35
N VAL A 260 -13.25 22.22 7.12
CA VAL A 260 -12.49 22.48 5.89
C VAL A 260 -11.98 23.92 5.76
N LYS A 261 -12.49 24.87 6.55
CA LYS A 261 -11.98 26.25 6.57
C LYS A 261 -10.59 26.31 7.19
N LEU A 262 -10.25 25.38 8.08
CA LEU A 262 -8.91 25.19 8.63
C LEU A 262 -8.05 24.36 7.66
N PHE A 263 -7.77 24.90 6.48
CA PHE A 263 -7.12 24.18 5.38
C PHE A 263 -5.84 23.43 5.80
N THR A 264 -4.98 24.05 6.59
CA THR A 264 -3.71 23.43 7.04
C THR A 264 -3.93 22.19 7.91
N HIS A 265 -5.00 22.17 8.71
CA HIS A 265 -5.32 21.04 9.59
C HIS A 265 -6.16 20.00 8.86
N SER A 266 -7.23 20.42 8.18
CA SER A 266 -8.10 19.53 7.41
C SER A 266 -7.35 18.80 6.28
N ALA A 267 -6.37 19.43 5.62
CA ALA A 267 -5.54 18.77 4.61
C ALA A 267 -4.76 17.54 5.13
N LYS A 268 -4.63 17.37 6.46
CA LYS A 268 -4.05 16.15 7.04
C LYS A 268 -4.99 14.94 6.94
N PHE A 269 -6.30 15.16 6.90
CA PHE A 269 -7.35 14.13 7.01
C PHE A 269 -8.22 14.01 5.76
N ILE A 270 -8.20 15.00 4.87
CA ILE A 270 -8.94 14.99 3.59
C ILE A 270 -8.10 15.61 2.47
N ASP A 271 -8.25 15.14 1.23
CA ASP A 271 -7.54 15.71 0.09
C ASP A 271 -8.16 17.06 -0.32
N ILE A 272 -7.31 18.07 -0.43
CA ILE A 272 -7.71 19.45 -0.75
C ILE A 272 -6.98 19.88 -2.02
N ASN A 273 -7.76 20.38 -2.99
CA ASN A 273 -7.20 21.13 -4.11
C ASN A 273 -6.87 22.55 -3.64
N PHE A 274 -5.59 22.80 -3.35
CA PHE A 274 -5.13 24.10 -2.86
C PHE A 274 -5.35 25.25 -3.84
N ALA A 275 -5.29 25.00 -5.15
CA ALA A 275 -5.55 26.02 -6.17
C ALA A 275 -7.02 26.46 -6.18
N ALA A 276 -7.94 25.49 -6.08
CA ALA A 276 -9.37 25.73 -6.06
C ALA A 276 -9.93 26.02 -4.64
N ARG A 277 -9.11 25.90 -3.60
CA ARG A 277 -9.47 26.03 -2.17
C ARG A 277 -10.70 25.22 -1.78
N LYS A 278 -10.82 24.01 -2.31
CA LYS A 278 -11.93 23.09 -2.03
C LYS A 278 -11.44 21.65 -1.89
N ILE A 279 -12.32 20.77 -1.41
CA ILE A 279 -12.07 19.32 -1.38
C ILE A 279 -11.80 18.83 -2.81
N ASP A 280 -10.87 17.89 -2.94
CA ASP A 280 -10.60 17.18 -4.19
C ASP A 280 -11.67 16.11 -4.42
N ASP A 281 -12.73 16.49 -5.16
CA ASP A 281 -13.88 15.63 -5.47
C ASP A 281 -13.47 14.34 -6.21
N GLU A 282 -12.40 14.38 -7.01
CA GLU A 282 -11.90 13.22 -7.75
C GLU A 282 -11.27 12.22 -6.78
N ALA A 283 -10.39 12.69 -5.89
CA ALA A 283 -9.76 11.88 -4.86
C ALA A 283 -10.82 11.23 -3.92
N GLN A 284 -11.85 11.98 -3.54
CA GLN A 284 -12.92 11.45 -2.69
C GLN A 284 -13.74 10.36 -3.39
N LYS A 285 -14.04 10.51 -4.68
CA LYS A 285 -14.72 9.45 -5.46
C LYS A 285 -13.89 8.16 -5.53
N MET A 286 -12.59 8.29 -5.79
CA MET A 286 -11.69 7.12 -5.83
C MET A 286 -11.58 6.45 -4.46
N LEU A 287 -11.49 7.24 -3.37
CA LEU A 287 -11.48 6.72 -2.02
C LEU A 287 -12.77 5.99 -1.67
N SER A 288 -13.93 6.57 -1.95
CA SER A 288 -15.21 5.90 -1.68
C SER A 288 -15.34 4.58 -2.45
N LEU A 289 -14.93 4.54 -3.72
CA LEU A 289 -14.93 3.30 -4.49
C LEU A 289 -13.99 2.24 -3.85
N LEU A 290 -12.81 2.64 -3.38
CA LEU A 290 -11.87 1.73 -2.73
C LEU A 290 -12.37 1.24 -1.36
N ARG A 291 -12.70 2.18 -0.48
CA ARG A 291 -12.99 1.98 0.94
C ARG A 291 -14.38 1.43 1.19
N ASP A 292 -15.39 1.93 0.46
CA ASP A 292 -16.80 1.63 0.73
C ASP A 292 -17.37 0.54 -0.19
N VAL A 293 -16.67 0.20 -1.28
CA VAL A 293 -17.10 -0.83 -2.24
C VAL A 293 -16.09 -1.96 -2.34
N LYS A 294 -14.90 -1.71 -2.92
CA LYS A 294 -13.94 -2.78 -3.25
C LYS A 294 -13.43 -3.55 -2.02
N VAL A 295 -13.11 -2.87 -0.92
CA VAL A 295 -12.62 -3.53 0.30
C VAL A 295 -13.73 -4.36 0.98
N PRO A 296 -14.95 -3.81 1.22
CA PRO A 296 -16.07 -4.58 1.76
C PRO A 296 -16.52 -5.76 0.90
N GLU A 297 -16.43 -5.67 -0.44
CA GLU A 297 -16.74 -6.80 -1.33
C GLU A 297 -15.75 -7.96 -1.20
N LYS A 298 -14.50 -7.67 -0.81
CA LYS A 298 -13.42 -8.66 -0.72
C LYS A 298 -13.23 -9.24 0.69
N LEU A 299 -13.50 -8.45 1.72
CA LEU A 299 -13.30 -8.84 3.12
C LEU A 299 -14.58 -9.34 3.77
N ILE A 300 -14.44 -10.29 4.70
CA ILE A 300 -15.55 -10.68 5.56
C ILE A 300 -15.85 -9.55 6.56
N ALA A 301 -17.12 -9.40 6.95
CA ALA A 301 -17.56 -8.32 7.83
C ALA A 301 -16.76 -8.23 9.14
N SER A 302 -16.36 -9.36 9.73
CA SER A 302 -15.56 -9.36 10.97
C SER A 302 -14.13 -8.84 10.79
N SER A 303 -13.62 -8.78 9.56
CA SER A 303 -12.29 -8.23 9.27
C SER A 303 -12.33 -6.73 9.02
N ILE A 304 -13.52 -6.11 9.07
CA ILE A 304 -13.72 -4.68 8.88
C ILE A 304 -14.12 -4.08 10.24
N ILE A 305 -13.32 -3.15 10.74
CA ILE A 305 -13.53 -2.48 12.03
C ILE A 305 -13.84 -1.00 11.76
N PRO A 306 -15.12 -0.61 11.78
CA PRO A 306 -15.53 0.77 11.53
C PRO A 306 -15.44 1.64 12.78
N TYR A 307 -15.09 2.91 12.59
CA TYR A 307 -15.10 3.97 13.61
C TYR A 307 -15.73 5.24 13.05
N SER A 308 -16.47 5.94 13.90
CA SER A 308 -17.02 7.25 13.61
C SER A 308 -16.69 8.19 14.75
N ILE A 309 -15.98 9.28 14.47
CA ILE A 309 -15.53 10.26 15.46
C ILE A 309 -15.91 11.69 15.04
N GLU A 310 -15.93 12.61 15.98
CA GLU A 310 -16.18 14.03 15.72
C GLU A 310 -14.87 14.78 15.49
N TRP A 311 -14.89 15.81 14.65
CA TRP A 311 -13.75 16.71 14.47
C TRP A 311 -13.52 17.57 15.73
N SER A 312 -12.30 17.60 16.26
CA SER A 312 -11.91 18.57 17.30
C SER A 312 -11.52 19.91 16.68
N ASP A 313 -12.10 20.98 17.21
CA ASP A 313 -12.06 22.35 16.66
C ASP A 313 -10.64 22.92 16.45
N ASN A 314 -9.62 22.42 17.16
CA ASN A 314 -8.28 22.99 17.12
C ASN A 314 -7.36 22.32 16.09
N GLU A 315 -7.33 20.99 16.02
CA GLU A 315 -6.32 20.24 15.24
C GLU A 315 -6.85 19.02 14.47
N GLY A 316 -8.16 18.73 14.57
CA GLY A 316 -8.78 17.54 14.01
C GLY A 316 -8.83 16.39 15.00
N ILE A 317 -7.77 15.59 15.08
CA ILE A 317 -7.67 14.45 16.01
C ILE A 317 -6.50 14.66 16.95
N ASN A 318 -6.75 14.54 18.25
CA ASN A 318 -5.75 14.69 19.31
C ASN A 318 -5.94 13.64 20.41
N LYS A 319 -4.94 13.52 21.31
CA LYS A 319 -4.93 12.49 22.35
C LYS A 319 -5.96 12.77 23.45
N GLU A 320 -6.28 14.02 23.72
CA GLU A 320 -7.18 14.45 24.81
C GLU A 320 -8.65 14.20 24.48
N ASP A 321 -9.14 14.81 23.40
CA ASP A 321 -10.56 14.78 22.98
C ASP A 321 -10.98 13.39 22.48
N HIS A 322 -10.01 12.61 21.97
CA HIS A 322 -10.25 11.29 21.39
C HIS A 322 -9.71 10.15 22.25
N ALA A 323 -9.40 10.39 23.53
CA ALA A 323 -8.80 9.40 24.41
C ALA A 323 -9.59 8.07 24.47
N ALA A 324 -10.93 8.15 24.50
CA ALA A 324 -11.81 6.98 24.53
C ALA A 324 -11.71 6.16 23.23
N TYR A 325 -11.81 6.83 22.07
CA TYR A 325 -11.65 6.21 20.75
C TYR A 325 -10.26 5.55 20.62
N LEU A 326 -9.20 6.27 20.98
CA LEU A 326 -7.83 5.79 20.83
C LEU A 326 -7.55 4.56 21.71
N LYS A 327 -8.12 4.54 22.93
CA LYS A 327 -8.04 3.39 23.83
C LYS A 327 -8.76 2.18 23.22
N GLU A 328 -10.01 2.35 22.79
CA GLU A 328 -10.81 1.29 22.16
C GLU A 328 -10.13 0.76 20.90
N PHE A 329 -9.59 1.65 20.07
CA PHE A 329 -8.84 1.32 18.87
C PHE A 329 -7.64 0.41 19.19
N CYS A 330 -6.85 0.73 20.22
CA CYS A 330 -5.70 -0.07 20.61
C CYS A 330 -6.09 -1.44 21.18
N GLU A 331 -7.11 -1.49 22.03
CA GLU A 331 -7.65 -2.73 22.60
C GLU A 331 -8.22 -3.64 21.50
N THR A 332 -8.94 -3.05 20.55
CA THR A 332 -9.48 -3.75 19.38
C THR A 332 -8.34 -4.25 18.50
N PHE A 333 -7.36 -3.42 18.15
CA PHE A 333 -6.22 -3.84 17.34
C PHE A 333 -5.49 -5.03 17.97
N TYR A 334 -5.18 -4.95 19.27
CA TYR A 334 -4.52 -6.05 19.98
C TYR A 334 -5.34 -7.33 19.93
N SER A 335 -6.62 -7.27 20.32
CA SER A 335 -7.49 -8.46 20.38
C SER A 335 -7.70 -9.11 19.01
N ARG A 336 -7.94 -8.31 17.96
CA ARG A 336 -8.14 -8.82 16.59
C ARG A 336 -6.87 -9.48 16.04
N ILE A 337 -5.69 -8.91 16.28
CA ILE A 337 -4.42 -9.52 15.86
C ILE A 337 -4.17 -10.83 16.60
N VAL A 338 -4.37 -10.87 17.92
CA VAL A 338 -4.25 -12.09 18.72
C VAL A 338 -5.21 -13.17 18.21
N GLU A 339 -6.47 -12.83 17.93
CA GLU A 339 -7.43 -13.77 17.36
C GLU A 339 -6.95 -14.38 16.03
N LEU A 340 -6.39 -13.57 15.12
CA LEU A 340 -5.89 -14.07 13.84
C LEU A 340 -4.67 -14.99 14.03
N ILE A 341 -3.78 -14.65 14.97
CA ILE A 341 -2.63 -15.49 15.33
C ILE A 341 -3.11 -16.84 15.89
N GLU A 342 -4.03 -16.83 16.85
CA GLU A 342 -4.57 -18.05 17.48
C GLU A 342 -5.29 -18.95 16.47
N ARG A 343 -6.06 -18.36 15.57
CA ARG A 343 -6.72 -19.11 14.48
C ARG A 343 -5.69 -19.75 13.55
N ALA A 344 -4.64 -19.03 13.19
CA ALA A 344 -3.59 -19.55 12.32
C ALA A 344 -2.81 -20.69 12.99
N ILE A 345 -2.47 -20.55 14.28
CA ILE A 345 -1.83 -21.59 15.08
C ILE A 345 -2.74 -22.82 15.21
N SER A 346 -4.01 -22.62 15.53
CA SER A 346 -4.99 -23.71 15.65
C SER A 346 -5.16 -24.47 14.33
N LYS A 347 -5.25 -23.77 13.19
CA LYS A 347 -5.31 -24.39 11.87
C LYS A 347 -4.06 -25.21 11.58
N ARG A 348 -2.89 -24.66 11.90
CA ARG A 348 -1.62 -25.37 11.76
C ARG A 348 -1.53 -26.61 12.65
N MET A 349 -1.97 -26.52 13.90
CA MET A 349 -2.00 -27.69 14.80
C MET A 349 -2.94 -28.77 14.28
N LYS A 350 -4.13 -28.43 13.78
CA LYS A 350 -5.06 -29.42 13.18
C LYS A 350 -4.43 -30.15 11.99
N LEU A 351 -3.70 -29.43 11.12
CA LEU A 351 -2.95 -30.03 10.02
C LEU A 351 -1.84 -30.97 10.52
N CYS A 352 -1.23 -30.69 11.67
CA CYS A 352 -0.22 -31.57 12.27
C CYS A 352 -0.81 -32.76 13.06
N TYR A 353 -2.06 -32.69 13.52
CA TYR A 353 -2.71 -33.70 14.37
C TYR A 353 -3.73 -34.59 13.66
N ASN A 354 -4.20 -34.25 12.46
CA ASN A 354 -4.97 -35.16 11.59
C ASN A 354 -4.08 -36.23 10.90
N LYS A 355 -2.99 -36.63 11.57
CA LYS A 355 -2.05 -37.67 11.15
C LYS A 355 -2.54 -39.06 11.54
#